data_AF-A0A258AF71-F1
#
_entry.id   AF-A0A258AF71-F1
#
_cell.length_a   1.000
_cell.length_b   1.000
_cell.length_c   1.000
_cell.angle_alpha   90.00
_cell.angle_beta   90.00
_cell.angle_gamma   90.00
#
_symmetry.space_group_name_H-M   'P 1'
#
loop_
_entity.id
_entity.type
_entity.pdbx_description
1 polymer ?
#
loop_
_entity_poly.entity_id
_entity_poly.type
_entity_poly.pdbx_seq_one_letter_code
_entity_poly.pdbx_strand_id
1 'polypeptide(L)'
;MSSITPVACRRGPPPPAAKKTTLERASAYLAKMPVAVSGQGGDFATFAAAQALVKGFSLSVDKALPLLLAWNKDCKPQWSEAELRRKLRSAASSSGKAEGYLLPDRPLASKAHTASGVENEAERRAWQRRQWPELRRVSQEEMLTIARLRGIPWEGLYIAHCYGLLKACELDGHDCFVVHEGRFAQVRRMDGQPLTNAEGKPIKAKNLPGSEGAFLGHGLLFEAPHVLLVEGAVSLLEALT
;
A
#
# COMPACT_ATOMS: atom_id res chain seq x y z
N MET A 1 31.18 -17.81 79.36
CA MET A 1 31.68 -16.68 78.58
C MET A 1 31.53 -17.03 77.11
N SER A 2 30.90 -16.13 76.36
CA SER A 2 30.11 -16.38 75.16
C SER A 2 30.90 -16.87 73.95
N SER A 3 30.32 -17.83 73.24
CA SER A 3 30.74 -18.38 71.96
C SER A 3 30.61 -17.34 70.84
N ILE A 4 31.68 -17.13 70.05
CA ILE A 4 31.67 -16.31 68.85
C ILE A 4 31.35 -17.21 67.65
N THR A 5 30.19 -17.00 67.03
CA THR A 5 29.80 -17.59 65.74
C THR A 5 30.41 -16.82 64.57
N PRO A 6 30.79 -17.48 63.46
CA PRO A 6 31.39 -16.82 62.30
C PRO A 6 30.35 -16.05 61.48
N VAL A 7 30.73 -14.85 61.05
CA VAL A 7 29.94 -14.00 60.15
C VAL A 7 29.98 -14.58 58.74
N ALA A 8 28.85 -15.13 58.29
CA ALA A 8 28.68 -15.53 56.90
C ALA A 8 28.73 -14.30 55.98
N CYS A 9 29.70 -14.27 55.04
CA CYS A 9 29.69 -13.36 53.90
C CYS A 9 28.41 -13.57 53.10
N ARG A 10 27.42 -12.69 53.29
CA ARG A 10 26.22 -12.67 52.45
C ARG A 10 26.66 -12.28 51.04
N ARG A 11 26.64 -13.24 50.11
CA ARG A 11 26.70 -12.94 48.68
C ARG A 11 25.51 -12.03 48.36
N GLY A 12 25.79 -10.79 47.96
CA GLY A 12 24.77 -9.85 47.54
C GLY A 12 23.93 -10.42 46.38
N PRO A 13 22.69 -9.96 46.20
CA PRO A 13 21.85 -10.39 45.10
C PRO A 13 22.56 -10.13 43.75
N PRO A 14 22.43 -11.03 42.76
CA PRO A 14 23.01 -10.79 41.44
C PRO A 14 22.46 -9.47 40.87
N PRO A 15 23.31 -8.66 40.20
CA PRO A 15 22.86 -7.41 39.62
C PRO A 15 21.66 -7.67 38.69
N PRO A 16 20.62 -6.82 38.70
CA PRO A 16 19.47 -6.99 37.83
C PRO A 16 19.96 -7.07 36.39
N ALA A 17 19.51 -8.09 35.65
CA ALA A 17 19.90 -8.32 34.26
C ALA A 17 19.87 -6.99 33.48
N ALA A 18 21.05 -6.52 33.08
CA ALA A 18 21.19 -5.22 32.45
C ALA A 18 20.27 -5.15 31.22
N LYS A 19 19.39 -4.16 31.18
CA LYS A 19 18.50 -3.94 30.03
C LYS A 19 19.39 -3.72 28.81
N LYS A 20 19.30 -4.63 27.81
CA LYS A 20 20.10 -4.54 26.57
C LYS A 20 19.94 -3.16 25.95
N THR A 21 21.07 -2.55 25.59
CA THR A 21 21.07 -1.21 25.00
C THR A 21 20.41 -1.23 23.62
N THR A 22 19.94 -0.06 23.14
CA THR A 22 19.35 0.06 21.79
C THR A 22 20.28 -0.43 20.69
N LEU A 23 21.60 -0.21 20.85
CA LEU A 23 22.62 -0.64 19.88
C LEU A 23 22.79 -2.16 19.85
N GLU A 24 22.82 -2.81 21.02
CA GLU A 24 22.89 -4.28 21.12
C GLU A 24 21.66 -4.95 20.48
N ARG A 25 20.49 -4.36 20.68
CA ARG A 25 19.24 -4.83 20.06
C ARG A 25 19.25 -4.64 18.54
N ALA A 26 19.75 -3.50 18.07
CA ALA A 26 19.88 -3.22 16.65
C ALA A 26 20.83 -4.21 15.96
N SER A 27 21.96 -4.50 16.59
CA SER A 27 22.92 -5.52 16.11
C SER A 27 22.29 -6.92 16.06
N ALA A 28 21.63 -7.35 17.13
CA ALA A 28 20.97 -8.66 17.19
C ALA A 28 19.81 -8.78 16.17
N TYR A 29 19.16 -7.66 15.83
CA TYR A 29 18.12 -7.61 14.80
C TYR A 29 18.73 -7.76 13.40
N LEU A 30 19.82 -7.05 13.10
CA LEU A 30 20.53 -7.17 11.83
C LEU A 30 21.06 -8.59 11.59
N ALA A 31 21.55 -9.27 12.62
CA ALA A 31 22.03 -10.66 12.49
C ALA A 31 20.94 -11.65 12.02
N LYS A 32 19.65 -11.29 12.17
CA LYS A 32 18.52 -12.09 11.69
C LYS A 32 18.04 -11.69 10.29
N MET A 33 18.54 -10.58 9.74
CA MET A 33 18.11 -10.08 8.44
C MET A 33 18.81 -10.82 7.29
N PRO A 34 18.12 -11.04 6.16
CA PRO A 34 18.69 -11.74 5.01
C PRO A 34 19.83 -10.92 4.39
N VAL A 35 21.00 -11.53 4.21
CA VAL A 35 22.20 -10.89 3.62
C VAL A 35 21.97 -10.52 2.15
N ALA A 36 22.60 -9.44 1.69
CA ALA A 36 22.47 -9.01 0.29
C ALA A 36 23.33 -9.89 -0.62
N VAL A 37 22.70 -10.58 -1.59
CA VAL A 37 23.39 -11.37 -2.63
C VAL A 37 23.06 -10.80 -4.01
N SER A 38 24.09 -10.65 -4.87
CA SER A 38 23.97 -10.17 -6.25
C SER A 38 23.03 -11.06 -7.07
N GLY A 39 22.17 -10.44 -7.88
CA GLY A 39 21.16 -11.15 -8.69
C GLY A 39 19.89 -11.55 -7.92
N GLN A 40 19.80 -11.31 -6.60
CA GLN A 40 18.63 -11.64 -5.77
C GLN A 40 18.09 -10.42 -5.00
N GLY A 41 18.12 -9.23 -5.61
CA GLY A 41 17.57 -8.02 -4.97
C GLY A 41 18.41 -7.49 -3.79
N GLY A 42 19.73 -7.65 -3.83
CA GLY A 42 20.64 -7.17 -2.77
C GLY A 42 20.49 -5.70 -2.40
N ASP A 43 20.09 -4.85 -3.35
CA ASP A 43 19.81 -3.43 -3.11
C ASP A 43 18.65 -3.21 -2.13
N PHE A 44 17.60 -4.04 -2.25
CA PHE A 44 16.44 -4.00 -1.37
C PHE A 44 16.79 -4.52 0.03
N ALA A 45 17.56 -5.60 0.13
CA ALA A 45 18.02 -6.15 1.41
C ALA A 45 18.86 -5.13 2.20
N THR A 46 19.82 -4.49 1.52
CA THR A 46 20.66 -3.44 2.12
C THR A 46 19.84 -2.21 2.53
N PHE A 47 18.87 -1.80 1.71
CA PHE A 47 17.97 -0.70 2.07
C PHE A 47 17.08 -1.04 3.28
N ALA A 48 16.56 -2.28 3.35
CA ALA A 48 15.77 -2.74 4.49
C ALA A 48 16.60 -2.75 5.78
N ALA A 49 17.86 -3.20 5.73
CA ALA A 49 18.79 -3.15 6.87
C ALA A 49 19.07 -1.70 7.31
N ALA A 50 19.33 -0.80 6.37
CA ALA A 50 19.52 0.63 6.65
C ALA A 50 18.27 1.27 7.27
N GLN A 51 17.07 0.93 6.79
CA GLN A 51 15.80 1.42 7.31
C GLN A 51 15.49 0.86 8.71
N ALA A 52 15.84 -0.39 9.00
CA ALA A 52 15.70 -0.96 10.34
C ALA A 52 16.55 -0.19 11.37
N LEU A 53 17.78 0.18 11.02
CA LEU A 53 18.65 0.95 11.90
C LEU A 53 18.16 2.38 12.14
N VAL A 54 17.94 3.14 11.06
CA VAL A 54 17.64 4.58 11.17
C VAL A 54 16.19 4.84 11.56
N LYS A 55 15.22 4.12 10.98
CA LYS A 55 13.81 4.30 11.33
C LYS A 55 13.34 3.38 12.43
N GLY A 56 13.83 2.13 12.49
CA GLY A 56 13.39 1.17 13.50
C GLY A 56 13.93 1.49 14.89
N PHE A 57 15.25 1.66 14.99
CA PHE A 57 15.92 1.94 16.26
C PHE A 57 16.20 3.43 16.50
N SER A 58 15.78 4.33 15.58
CA SER A 58 16.02 5.78 15.65
C SER A 58 17.51 6.11 15.84
N LEU A 59 18.38 5.39 15.13
CA LEU A 59 19.82 5.64 15.16
C LEU A 59 20.20 6.72 14.15
N SER A 60 21.08 7.63 14.55
CA SER A 60 21.73 8.54 13.60
C SER A 60 22.56 7.75 12.59
N VAL A 61 22.78 8.32 11.40
CA VAL A 61 23.59 7.70 10.34
C VAL A 61 24.96 7.27 10.87
N ASP A 62 25.60 8.08 11.70
CA ASP A 62 26.93 7.78 12.26
C ASP A 62 26.93 6.61 13.23
N LYS A 63 25.85 6.42 14.00
CA LYS A 63 25.69 5.26 14.91
C LYS A 63 25.25 4.00 14.17
N ALA A 64 24.51 4.16 13.07
CA ALA A 64 24.02 3.07 12.24
C ALA A 64 25.10 2.49 11.32
N LEU A 65 25.99 3.33 10.80
CA LEU A 65 27.05 2.93 9.87
C LEU A 65 27.95 1.77 10.36
N PRO A 66 28.51 1.77 11.59
CA PRO A 66 29.36 0.67 12.05
C PRO A 66 28.58 -0.66 12.15
N LEU A 67 27.29 -0.61 12.49
CA LEU A 67 26.43 -1.79 12.56
C LEU A 67 26.13 -2.34 11.16
N LEU A 68 25.87 -1.47 10.20
CA LEU A 68 25.60 -1.86 8.82
C LEU A 68 26.87 -2.39 8.13
N LEU A 69 28.04 -1.84 8.45
CA LEU A 69 29.34 -2.35 7.98
C LEU A 69 29.63 -3.76 8.52
N ALA A 70 29.29 -4.03 9.79
CA ALA A 70 29.45 -5.35 10.37
C ALA A 70 28.56 -6.39 9.65
N TRP A 71 27.30 -6.04 9.37
CA TRP A 71 26.37 -6.88 8.61
C TRP A 71 26.79 -7.06 7.13
N ASN A 72 27.37 -6.02 6.52
CA ASN A 72 27.85 -6.05 5.13
C ASN A 72 29.00 -7.06 4.88
N LYS A 73 29.69 -7.54 5.93
CA LYS A 73 30.72 -8.58 5.79
C LYS A 73 30.18 -9.87 5.19
N ASP A 74 28.91 -10.17 5.45
CA ASP A 74 28.23 -11.38 4.97
C ASP A 74 27.56 -11.17 3.59
N CYS A 75 27.58 -9.94 3.05
CA CYS A 75 27.01 -9.60 1.74
C CYS A 75 27.97 -9.94 0.58
N LYS A 76 27.40 -10.30 -0.58
CA LYS A 76 28.14 -10.67 -1.79
C LYS A 76 27.56 -10.00 -3.05
N PRO A 77 28.26 -9.07 -3.71
CA PRO A 77 29.50 -8.44 -3.31
C PRO A 77 29.30 -7.53 -2.08
N GLN A 78 30.39 -7.25 -1.37
CA GLN A 78 30.38 -6.28 -0.28
C GLN A 78 30.15 -4.88 -0.84
N TRP A 79 29.29 -4.11 -0.18
CA TRP A 79 29.06 -2.70 -0.52
C TRP A 79 30.19 -1.83 0.01
N SER A 80 30.50 -0.73 -0.70
CA SER A 80 31.43 0.27 -0.18
C SER A 80 30.80 1.08 0.96
N GLU A 81 31.63 1.64 1.85
CA GLU A 81 31.14 2.50 2.93
C GLU A 81 30.33 3.70 2.40
N ALA A 82 30.76 4.30 1.28
CA ALA A 82 30.08 5.43 0.66
C ALA A 82 28.66 5.06 0.20
N GLU A 83 28.48 3.85 -0.34
CA GLU A 83 27.17 3.34 -0.77
C GLU A 83 26.26 3.05 0.42
N LEU A 84 26.79 2.46 1.50
CA LEU A 84 26.05 2.22 2.73
C LEU A 84 25.62 3.53 3.40
N ARG A 85 26.50 4.54 3.45
CA ARG A 85 26.16 5.89 3.93
C ARG A 85 25.04 6.51 3.08
N ARG A 86 25.08 6.37 1.75
CA ARG A 86 24.02 6.84 0.84
C ARG A 86 22.69 6.12 1.13
N LYS A 87 22.72 4.81 1.36
CA LYS A 87 21.53 4.02 1.72
C LYS A 87 20.95 4.43 3.08
N LEU A 88 21.80 4.69 4.08
CA LEU A 88 21.37 5.20 5.38
C LEU A 88 20.71 6.58 5.27
N ARG A 89 21.28 7.51 4.49
CA ARG A 89 20.66 8.82 4.22
C ARG A 89 19.33 8.69 3.50
N SER A 90 19.27 7.85 2.47
CA SER A 90 18.01 7.58 1.73
C SER A 90 16.94 6.94 2.62
N ALA A 91 17.34 6.05 3.53
CA ALA A 91 16.44 5.47 4.52
C ALA A 91 15.94 6.51 5.54
N ALA A 92 16.81 7.44 5.97
CA ALA A 92 16.44 8.54 6.85
C ALA A 92 15.38 9.47 6.23
N SER A 93 15.51 9.76 4.93
CA SER A 93 14.56 10.60 4.18
C SER A 93 13.31 9.86 3.71
N SER A 94 13.22 8.54 3.90
CA SER A 94 12.04 7.77 3.48
C SER A 94 10.82 8.00 4.39
N SER A 95 9.64 8.19 3.79
CA SER A 95 8.38 8.51 4.49
C SER A 95 7.52 7.27 4.84
N GLY A 96 7.96 6.06 4.49
CA GLY A 96 7.14 4.84 4.59
C GLY A 96 7.04 4.20 5.98
N LYS A 97 7.93 4.53 6.94
CA LYS A 97 7.89 3.97 8.31
C LYS A 97 8.13 5.07 9.34
N ALA A 98 7.32 5.07 10.41
CA ALA A 98 7.48 5.96 11.54
C ALA A 98 8.81 5.69 12.27
N GLU A 99 9.41 6.72 12.84
CA GLU A 99 10.66 6.59 13.57
C GLU A 99 10.48 5.87 14.93
N GLY A 100 11.49 5.11 15.36
CA GLY A 100 11.50 4.35 16.61
C GLY A 100 10.57 3.13 16.66
N TYR A 101 10.12 2.59 15.51
CA TYR A 101 9.09 1.52 15.50
C TYR A 101 9.53 0.17 16.10
N LEU A 102 10.82 -0.02 16.39
CA LEU A 102 11.41 -1.21 17.04
C LEU A 102 11.85 -0.97 18.50
N LEU A 103 11.59 0.22 19.05
CA LEU A 103 11.91 0.57 20.45
C LEU A 103 10.79 0.12 21.41
N PRO A 104 11.12 -0.39 22.62
CA PRO A 104 10.15 -0.94 23.57
C PRO A 104 9.36 0.15 24.32
N ASP A 105 9.99 1.30 24.59
CA ASP A 105 9.47 2.35 25.49
C ASP A 105 8.77 3.48 24.71
N ARG A 106 8.26 3.18 23.52
CA ARG A 106 7.37 4.12 22.84
C ARG A 106 6.14 4.27 23.75
N PRO A 107 5.74 5.49 24.20
CA PRO A 107 4.42 5.65 24.78
C PRO A 107 3.47 5.11 23.73
N LEU A 108 2.70 4.08 24.11
CA LEU A 108 1.80 3.36 23.23
C LEU A 108 0.78 4.35 22.68
N ALA A 109 1.15 5.08 21.62
CA ALA A 109 0.23 5.43 20.57
C ALA A 109 -0.26 4.07 20.08
N SER A 110 -1.40 3.68 20.64
CA SER A 110 -2.05 2.40 20.52
C SER A 110 -1.94 1.90 19.08
N LYS A 111 -1.14 0.83 18.90
CA LYS A 111 -1.23 0.01 17.71
C LYS A 111 -2.55 -0.77 17.79
N ALA A 112 -3.61 -0.13 17.34
CA ALA A 112 -4.72 -0.82 16.68
C ALA A 112 -4.37 -1.13 15.20
N HIS A 113 -3.10 -1.07 14.82
CA HIS A 113 -2.63 -1.27 13.45
C HIS A 113 -2.53 -2.76 13.11
N THR A 114 -3.67 -3.37 12.80
CA THR A 114 -3.83 -4.48 11.83
C THR A 114 -5.31 -4.73 11.53
N ALA A 115 -6.22 -4.41 12.47
CA ALA A 115 -7.66 -4.34 12.21
C ALA A 115 -8.13 -2.89 11.98
N SER A 116 -7.80 -1.94 12.86
CA SER A 116 -8.30 -0.55 12.73
C SER A 116 -7.77 0.19 11.50
N GLY A 117 -6.59 -0.16 10.97
CA GLY A 117 -6.09 0.48 9.75
C GLY A 117 -6.90 0.08 8.51
N VAL A 118 -7.34 -1.17 8.47
CA VAL A 118 -8.17 -1.72 7.39
C VAL A 118 -9.61 -1.26 7.56
N GLU A 119 -10.14 -1.24 8.78
CA GLU A 119 -11.45 -0.68 9.10
C GLU A 119 -11.48 0.83 8.78
N ASN A 120 -10.49 1.60 9.24
CA ASN A 120 -10.39 3.02 8.90
C ASN A 120 -10.25 3.25 7.38
N GLU A 121 -9.54 2.37 6.65
CA GLU A 121 -9.43 2.50 5.19
C GLU A 121 -10.74 2.10 4.49
N ALA A 122 -11.39 1.02 4.90
CA ALA A 122 -12.67 0.57 4.37
C ALA A 122 -13.78 1.59 4.66
N GLU A 123 -13.79 2.17 5.86
CA GLU A 123 -14.67 3.27 6.27
C GLU A 123 -14.37 4.53 5.47
N ARG A 124 -13.09 4.89 5.27
CA ARG A 124 -12.71 6.02 4.42
C ARG A 124 -13.18 5.81 2.98
N ARG A 125 -12.99 4.62 2.42
CA ARG A 125 -13.47 4.28 1.06
C ARG A 125 -14.99 4.29 1.00
N ALA A 126 -15.68 3.76 2.01
CA ALA A 126 -17.13 3.81 2.11
C ALA A 126 -17.67 5.25 2.20
N TRP A 127 -17.01 6.11 2.98
CA TRP A 127 -17.31 7.53 3.06
C TRP A 127 -17.11 8.21 1.69
N GLN A 128 -16.00 7.93 1.01
CA GLN A 128 -15.74 8.43 -0.35
C GLN A 128 -16.82 7.99 -1.34
N ARG A 129 -17.32 6.74 -1.24
CA ARG A 129 -18.43 6.25 -2.07
C ARG A 129 -19.74 6.99 -1.83
N ARG A 130 -20.00 7.44 -0.60
CA ARG A 130 -21.18 8.29 -0.31
C ARG A 130 -21.10 9.67 -0.95
N GLN A 131 -19.90 10.09 -1.37
CA GLN A 131 -19.67 11.36 -2.05
C GLN A 131 -19.65 11.20 -3.58
N TRP A 132 -20.01 10.03 -4.12
CA TRP A 132 -20.14 9.87 -5.55
C TRP A 132 -21.23 10.78 -6.11
N PRO A 133 -21.05 11.28 -7.35
CA PRO A 133 -22.11 12.01 -8.03
C PRO A 133 -23.34 11.12 -8.22
N GLU A 134 -24.48 11.74 -8.44
CA GLU A 134 -25.71 11.01 -8.74
C GLU A 134 -25.54 10.19 -10.02
N LEU A 135 -25.63 8.87 -9.90
CA LEU A 135 -25.54 7.94 -11.02
C LEU A 135 -26.93 7.71 -11.60
N ARG A 136 -27.28 8.52 -12.60
CA ARG A 136 -28.56 8.40 -13.31
C ARG A 136 -28.51 7.34 -14.40
N ARG A 137 -29.69 6.98 -14.88
CA ARG A 137 -29.85 6.11 -16.04
C ARG A 137 -29.38 6.84 -17.31
N VAL A 138 -28.71 6.11 -18.21
CA VAL A 138 -28.25 6.64 -19.50
C VAL A 138 -29.40 6.70 -20.48
N SER A 139 -29.53 7.79 -21.24
CA SER A 139 -30.53 7.92 -22.29
C SER A 139 -30.13 7.11 -23.54
N GLN A 140 -31.09 6.87 -24.43
CA GLN A 140 -30.81 6.18 -25.70
C GLN A 140 -29.84 6.99 -26.58
N GLU A 141 -29.98 8.31 -26.61
CA GLU A 141 -29.09 9.22 -27.36
C GLU A 141 -27.67 9.23 -26.82
N GLU A 142 -27.52 9.17 -25.49
CA GLU A 142 -26.22 9.06 -24.84
C GLU A 142 -25.56 7.71 -25.16
N MET A 143 -26.30 6.60 -25.11
CA MET A 143 -25.77 5.30 -25.51
C MET A 143 -25.34 5.27 -26.98
N LEU A 144 -26.11 5.88 -27.89
CA LEU A 144 -25.74 6.00 -29.30
C LEU A 144 -24.47 6.86 -29.47
N THR A 145 -24.33 7.91 -28.66
CA THR A 145 -23.14 8.76 -28.63
C THR A 145 -21.92 7.96 -28.17
N ILE A 146 -22.04 7.15 -27.12
CA ILE A 146 -20.98 6.26 -26.63
C ILE A 146 -20.59 5.26 -27.72
N ALA A 147 -21.58 4.58 -28.33
CA ALA A 147 -21.35 3.59 -29.38
C ALA A 147 -20.53 4.19 -30.53
N ARG A 148 -20.97 5.35 -31.06
CA ARG A 148 -20.32 6.04 -32.17
C ARG A 148 -18.91 6.53 -31.82
N LEU A 149 -18.75 7.21 -30.69
CA LEU A 149 -17.48 7.85 -30.34
C LEU A 149 -16.41 6.86 -29.86
N ARG A 150 -16.84 5.70 -29.34
CA ARG A 150 -15.93 4.72 -28.74
C ARG A 150 -15.81 3.44 -29.56
N GLY A 151 -16.62 3.26 -30.61
CA GLY A 151 -16.65 2.03 -31.40
C GLY A 151 -17.18 0.83 -30.62
N ILE A 152 -17.97 1.07 -29.58
CA ILE A 152 -18.55 -0.01 -28.75
C ILE A 152 -19.86 -0.45 -29.40
N PRO A 153 -20.08 -1.76 -29.60
CA PRO A 153 -21.35 -2.28 -30.11
C PRO A 153 -22.56 -1.81 -29.29
N TRP A 154 -23.66 -1.52 -29.98
CA TRP A 154 -24.90 -1.05 -29.36
C TRP A 154 -25.46 -2.08 -28.37
N GLU A 155 -25.38 -3.36 -28.74
CA GLU A 155 -25.91 -4.49 -27.98
C GLU A 155 -25.20 -4.61 -26.63
N GLY A 156 -23.86 -4.49 -26.61
CA GLY A 156 -23.06 -4.52 -25.38
C GLY A 156 -23.41 -3.36 -24.43
N LEU A 157 -23.61 -2.15 -24.97
CA LEU A 157 -24.07 -1.00 -24.19
C LEU A 157 -25.48 -1.18 -23.65
N TYR A 158 -26.39 -1.70 -24.48
CA TYR A 158 -27.78 -1.96 -24.10
C TYR A 158 -27.86 -3.01 -22.99
N ILE A 159 -27.11 -4.10 -23.10
CA ILE A 159 -26.99 -5.13 -22.05
C ILE A 159 -26.46 -4.48 -20.77
N ALA A 160 -25.33 -3.77 -20.82
CA ALA A 160 -24.76 -3.11 -19.66
C ALA A 160 -25.75 -2.12 -19.00
N HIS A 161 -26.52 -1.38 -19.79
CA HIS A 161 -27.59 -0.50 -19.31
C HIS A 161 -28.72 -1.26 -18.63
N CYS A 162 -29.19 -2.36 -19.22
CA CYS A 162 -30.26 -3.19 -18.66
C CYS A 162 -29.86 -3.84 -17.32
N TYR A 163 -28.61 -4.29 -17.19
CA TYR A 163 -28.07 -4.81 -15.92
C TYR A 163 -27.64 -3.70 -14.95
N GLY A 164 -27.82 -2.43 -15.31
CA GLY A 164 -27.48 -1.29 -14.46
C GLY A 164 -25.98 -1.04 -14.31
N LEU A 165 -25.14 -1.70 -15.12
CA LEU A 165 -23.70 -1.51 -15.16
C LEU A 165 -23.30 -0.19 -15.84
N LEU A 166 -24.11 0.27 -16.79
CA LEU A 166 -23.90 1.54 -17.48
C LEU A 166 -24.79 2.64 -16.88
N LYS A 167 -24.16 3.72 -16.40
CA LYS A 167 -24.80 4.90 -15.80
C LYS A 167 -24.25 6.18 -16.42
N ALA A 168 -24.91 7.31 -16.16
CA ALA A 168 -24.44 8.64 -16.52
C ALA A 168 -24.35 9.51 -15.27
N CYS A 169 -23.43 10.46 -15.27
CA CYS A 169 -23.29 11.45 -14.21
C CYS A 169 -22.64 12.73 -14.74
N GLU A 170 -22.81 13.82 -14.01
CA GLU A 170 -21.97 15.01 -14.18
C GLU A 170 -20.78 14.91 -13.23
N LEU A 171 -19.56 15.07 -13.74
CA LEU A 171 -18.34 15.10 -12.94
C LEU A 171 -17.46 16.26 -13.37
N ASP A 172 -17.05 17.10 -12.43
CA ASP A 172 -16.18 18.26 -12.67
C ASP A 172 -16.75 19.20 -13.77
N GLY A 173 -18.08 19.32 -13.87
CA GLY A 173 -18.77 20.13 -14.89
C GLY A 173 -18.85 19.49 -16.29
N HIS A 174 -18.60 18.18 -16.39
CA HIS A 174 -18.62 17.44 -17.65
C HIS A 174 -19.61 16.27 -17.61
N ASP A 175 -20.36 16.11 -18.69
CA ASP A 175 -21.18 14.91 -18.91
C ASP A 175 -20.30 13.68 -19.10
N CYS A 176 -20.56 12.67 -18.27
CA CYS A 176 -19.79 11.46 -18.22
C CYS A 176 -20.69 10.23 -18.24
N PHE A 177 -20.17 9.14 -18.82
CA PHE A 177 -20.71 7.80 -18.60
C PHE A 177 -19.85 7.06 -17.58
N VAL A 178 -20.48 6.16 -16.85
CA VAL A 178 -19.89 5.41 -15.75
C VAL A 178 -20.17 3.93 -15.98
N VAL A 179 -19.11 3.13 -15.93
CA VAL A 179 -19.23 1.68 -15.81
C VAL A 179 -19.07 1.34 -14.33
N HIS A 180 -20.11 0.75 -13.74
CA HIS A 180 -20.27 0.57 -12.31
C HIS A 180 -20.71 -0.86 -11.98
N GLU A 181 -20.13 -1.43 -10.93
CA GLU A 181 -20.69 -2.64 -10.30
C GLU A 181 -20.32 -2.66 -8.82
N GLY A 182 -21.32 -2.82 -7.95
CA GLY A 182 -21.12 -2.88 -6.50
C GLY A 182 -20.33 -1.68 -5.95
N ARG A 183 -19.10 -1.93 -5.48
CA ARG A 183 -18.21 -0.92 -4.89
C ARG A 183 -17.24 -0.29 -5.88
N PHE A 184 -17.37 -0.57 -7.18
CA PHE A 184 -16.51 -0.02 -8.23
C PHE A 184 -17.29 0.93 -9.14
N ALA A 185 -16.66 2.03 -9.55
CA ALA A 185 -17.16 2.90 -10.60
C ALA A 185 -16.00 3.55 -11.37
N GLN A 186 -15.99 3.39 -12.69
CA GLN A 186 -15.05 4.04 -13.58
C GLN A 186 -15.79 5.00 -14.52
N VAL A 187 -15.30 6.24 -14.55
CA VAL A 187 -15.90 7.36 -15.27
C VAL A 187 -15.08 7.71 -16.50
N ARG A 188 -15.77 8.07 -17.57
CA ARG A 188 -15.20 8.63 -18.79
C ARG A 188 -16.12 9.73 -19.31
N ARG A 189 -15.54 10.76 -19.95
CA ARG A 189 -16.35 11.80 -20.59
C ARG A 189 -17.14 11.25 -21.76
N MET A 190 -18.38 11.72 -21.88
CA MET A 190 -19.32 11.38 -22.93
C MET A 190 -18.81 11.84 -24.31
N ASP A 191 -18.21 13.03 -24.37
CA ASP A 191 -17.72 13.69 -25.58
C ASP A 191 -16.39 13.13 -26.15
N GLY A 192 -15.81 12.10 -25.53
CA GLY A 192 -14.57 11.50 -25.99
C GLY A 192 -13.30 12.08 -25.36
N GLN A 193 -13.36 13.28 -24.79
CA GLN A 193 -12.20 14.04 -24.30
C GLN A 193 -11.61 13.43 -23.01
N PRO A 194 -10.35 13.75 -22.65
CA PRO A 194 -9.76 13.30 -21.40
C PRO A 194 -10.40 14.01 -20.19
N LEU A 195 -10.45 13.29 -19.07
CA LEU A 195 -10.64 13.84 -17.73
C LEU A 195 -9.31 14.36 -17.19
N THR A 196 -9.34 15.10 -16.10
CA THR A 196 -8.14 15.62 -15.43
C THR A 196 -7.91 14.86 -14.12
N ASN A 197 -6.66 14.43 -13.88
CA ASN A 197 -6.28 13.85 -12.59
C ASN A 197 -6.09 14.95 -11.53
N ALA A 198 -5.81 14.57 -10.27
CA ALA A 198 -5.57 15.53 -9.18
C ALA A 198 -4.36 16.46 -9.40
N GLU A 199 -3.44 16.09 -10.31
CA GLU A 199 -2.22 16.84 -10.65
C GLU A 199 -2.39 17.71 -11.91
N GLY A 200 -3.60 17.77 -12.49
CA GLY A 200 -3.85 18.54 -13.71
C GLY A 200 -3.52 17.82 -15.03
N LYS A 201 -3.11 16.55 -14.99
CA LYS A 201 -2.74 15.75 -16.17
C LYS A 201 -3.97 15.10 -16.83
N PRO A 202 -4.03 15.05 -18.17
CA PRO A 202 -5.11 14.37 -18.88
C PRO A 202 -5.06 12.84 -18.68
N ILE A 203 -6.20 12.26 -18.36
CA ILE A 203 -6.44 10.82 -18.18
C ILE A 203 -7.68 10.39 -18.98
N LYS A 204 -7.64 9.22 -19.60
CA LYS A 204 -8.74 8.70 -20.43
C LYS A 204 -9.95 8.24 -19.61
N ALA A 205 -9.70 7.81 -18.37
CA ALA A 205 -10.70 7.29 -17.45
C ALA A 205 -10.25 7.59 -16.01
N LYS A 206 -11.23 7.75 -15.11
CA LYS A 206 -11.02 8.05 -13.69
C LYS A 206 -11.88 7.11 -12.86
N ASN A 207 -11.28 6.38 -11.92
CA ASN A 207 -12.07 5.63 -10.95
C ASN A 207 -12.61 6.62 -9.90
N LEU A 208 -13.89 6.50 -9.54
CA LEU A 208 -14.44 7.34 -8.48
C LEU A 208 -13.77 7.02 -7.14
N PRO A 209 -13.56 8.01 -6.25
CA PRO A 209 -12.92 7.81 -4.96
C PRO A 209 -13.57 6.68 -4.15
N GLY A 210 -12.76 5.82 -3.54
CA GLY A 210 -13.28 4.68 -2.77
C GLY A 210 -13.76 3.50 -3.63
N SER A 211 -13.52 3.51 -4.94
CA SER A 211 -13.74 2.34 -5.79
C SER A 211 -12.86 1.17 -5.35
N GLU A 212 -13.44 -0.03 -5.28
CA GLU A 212 -12.77 -1.26 -4.84
C GLU A 212 -12.92 -2.38 -5.86
N GLY A 213 -11.82 -3.10 -6.09
CA GLY A 213 -11.76 -4.20 -7.06
C GLY A 213 -11.39 -3.74 -8.47
N ALA A 214 -11.11 -4.72 -9.33
CA ALA A 214 -10.84 -4.53 -10.76
C ALA A 214 -11.66 -5.49 -11.64
N PHE A 215 -12.55 -6.27 -11.02
CA PHE A 215 -13.39 -7.26 -11.68
C PHE A 215 -14.79 -6.68 -11.86
N LEU A 216 -15.26 -6.71 -13.10
CA LEU A 216 -16.59 -6.28 -13.51
C LEU A 216 -17.28 -7.42 -14.27
N GLY A 217 -18.60 -7.43 -14.25
CA GLY A 217 -19.45 -8.44 -14.89
C GLY A 217 -19.80 -9.61 -13.98
N HIS A 218 -19.60 -9.53 -12.66
CA HIS A 218 -19.96 -10.64 -11.77
C HIS A 218 -21.47 -10.92 -11.79
N GLY A 219 -22.31 -9.88 -11.83
CA GLY A 219 -23.76 -10.01 -11.98
C GLY A 219 -24.22 -10.51 -13.35
N LEU A 220 -23.30 -10.59 -14.34
CA LEU A 220 -23.54 -11.19 -15.65
C LEU A 220 -23.11 -12.66 -15.69
N LEU A 221 -22.30 -13.11 -14.72
CA LEU A 221 -21.96 -14.50 -14.54
C LEU A 221 -23.17 -15.19 -13.88
N PHE A 222 -23.97 -15.86 -14.70
CA PHE A 222 -24.95 -16.85 -14.23
C PHE A 222 -24.21 -18.07 -13.62
N GLU A 223 -24.81 -19.28 -13.57
CA GLU A 223 -24.09 -20.53 -13.22
C GLU A 223 -23.07 -20.96 -14.30
N ALA A 224 -22.31 -20.02 -14.85
CA ALA A 224 -21.41 -20.24 -15.98
C ALA A 224 -20.11 -20.91 -15.51
N PRO A 225 -19.70 -22.06 -16.09
CA PRO A 225 -18.45 -22.74 -15.75
C PRO A 225 -17.20 -22.05 -16.32
N HIS A 226 -17.37 -20.98 -17.13
CA HIS A 226 -16.29 -20.27 -17.80
C HIS A 226 -16.30 -18.79 -17.44
N VAL A 227 -15.12 -18.25 -17.12
CA VAL A 227 -14.91 -16.84 -16.76
C VAL A 227 -14.20 -16.13 -17.90
N LEU A 228 -14.77 -15.02 -18.34
CA LEU A 228 -14.18 -14.13 -19.32
C LEU A 228 -13.28 -13.10 -18.62
N LEU A 229 -11.97 -13.13 -18.90
CA LEU A 229 -11.02 -12.13 -18.41
C LEU A 229 -10.85 -11.03 -19.47
N VAL A 230 -11.27 -9.82 -19.13
CA VAL A 230 -11.19 -8.64 -20.00
C VAL A 230 -10.32 -7.57 -19.36
N GLU A 231 -9.46 -6.93 -20.16
CA GLU A 231 -8.60 -5.86 -19.68
C GLU A 231 -9.38 -4.54 -19.61
N GLY A 232 -10.04 -4.30 -18.48
CA GLY A 232 -10.71 -3.02 -18.17
C GLY A 232 -12.18 -2.93 -18.61
N ALA A 233 -12.82 -1.84 -18.19
CA ALA A 233 -14.28 -1.68 -18.27
C ALA A 233 -14.83 -1.58 -19.71
N VAL A 234 -14.05 -1.03 -20.65
CA VAL A 234 -14.48 -0.93 -22.07
C VAL A 234 -14.44 -2.30 -22.73
N SER A 235 -13.36 -3.06 -22.51
CA SER A 235 -13.19 -4.41 -23.03
C SER A 235 -14.29 -5.37 -22.54
N LEU A 236 -14.83 -5.13 -21.33
CA LEU A 236 -16.04 -5.84 -20.87
C LEU A 236 -17.24 -5.56 -21.78
N LEU A 237 -17.48 -4.28 -22.12
CA LEU A 237 -18.62 -3.90 -22.97
C LEU A 237 -18.50 -4.49 -24.37
N GLU A 238 -17.29 -4.53 -24.93
CA GLU A 238 -17.00 -5.15 -26.22
C GLU A 238 -17.21 -6.67 -26.20
N ALA A 239 -16.93 -7.33 -25.07
CA ALA A 239 -17.03 -8.78 -24.97
C ALA A 239 -18.45 -9.31 -24.66
N LEU A 240 -19.43 -8.43 -24.48
CA LEU A 240 -20.85 -8.80 -24.29
C LEU A 240 -21.62 -9.01 -25.60
N THR A 241 -20.94 -8.89 -26.74
CA THR A 241 -21.48 -9.13 -28.08
C THR A 241 -20.78 -10.29 -28.75
#